data_AF-A0A2P5TI16-F1
#
_entry.id   AF-A0A2P5TI16-F1
#
_cell.length_a   1.000
_cell.length_b   1.000
_cell.length_c   1.000
_cell.angle_alpha   90.00
_cell.angle_beta   90.00
_cell.angle_gamma   90.00
#
_symmetry.space_group_name_H-M   'P 1'
#
loop_
_entity.id
_entity.type
_entity.pdbx_description
1 polymer ?
#
loop_
_entity_poly.entity_id
_entity_poly.type
_entity_poly.pdbx_seq_one_letter_code
_entity_poly.pdbx_strand_id
1 'polypeptide(L)' 'MINLPKDDHSCGWYQALPPAAPVKRLKGVQKADYAVLGAGFAGLAAARRLAEHHPEARIV' A
#
# COMPACT_ATOMS: atom_id res chain seq x y z
N MET A 1 -27.18 -31.18 5.15
CA MET A 1 -27.50 -29.87 4.56
C MET A 1 -26.20 -29.07 4.56
N ILE A 2 -25.65 -28.70 3.40
CA ILE A 2 -24.40 -27.93 3.30
C ILE A 2 -24.74 -26.45 3.58
N ASN A 3 -24.07 -25.83 4.55
CA ASN A 3 -24.13 -24.40 4.77
C ASN A 3 -23.06 -23.75 3.91
N LEU A 4 -23.49 -22.97 2.91
CA LEU A 4 -22.58 -22.17 2.11
C LEU A 4 -22.22 -20.89 2.87
N PRO A 5 -21.02 -20.33 2.65
CA PRO A 5 -20.65 -19.02 3.18
C PRO A 5 -21.70 -17.99 2.76
N LYS A 6 -22.06 -17.11 3.70
CA LYS A 6 -22.95 -15.98 3.40
C LYS A 6 -22.16 -14.93 2.63
N ASP A 7 -22.60 -14.62 1.42
CA ASP A 7 -22.08 -13.46 0.69
C ASP A 7 -22.54 -12.19 1.41
N ASP A 8 -21.61 -11.52 2.08
CA ASP A 8 -21.83 -10.19 2.62
C ASP A 8 -21.14 -9.13 1.75
N HIS A 9 -21.43 -7.85 2.02
CA HIS A 9 -20.81 -6.74 1.30
C HIS A 9 -19.43 -6.37 1.85
N SER A 10 -18.86 -7.20 2.73
CA SER A 10 -17.55 -6.96 3.31
C SER A 10 -16.49 -7.73 2.54
N CYS A 11 -15.26 -7.23 2.61
CA CYS A 11 -14.10 -7.99 2.17
C CYS A 11 -13.49 -8.67 3.39
N GLY A 12 -13.62 -9.99 3.48
CA GLY A 12 -13.11 -10.78 4.60
C GLY A 12 -11.62 -10.56 4.87
N TRP A 13 -10.83 -10.28 3.82
CA TRP A 13 -9.41 -9.94 3.95
C TRP A 13 -9.18 -8.64 4.74
N TYR A 14 -9.97 -7.59 4.48
CA TYR A 14 -9.86 -6.34 5.24
C TYR A 14 -10.40 -6.47 6.66
N GLN A 15 -11.43 -7.30 6.88
CA GLN A 15 -11.99 -7.57 8.21
C GLN A 15 -11.04 -8.38 9.11
N ALA A 16 -10.22 -9.27 8.51
CA ALA A 16 -9.24 -10.07 9.24
C ALA A 16 -7.98 -9.27 9.66
N LEU A 17 -7.78 -8.08 9.10
CA LEU A 17 -6.62 -7.24 9.37
C LEU A 17 -6.92 -6.23 10.49
N PRO A 18 -5.90 -5.82 11.27
CA PRO A 18 -6.02 -4.66 12.14
C PRO A 18 -6.42 -3.41 11.34
N PRO A 19 -7.00 -2.37 11.99
CA PRO A 19 -7.29 -1.11 11.35
C PRO A 19 -6.05 -0.54 10.65
N ALA A 20 -6.22 -0.08 9.41
CA ALA A 20 -5.13 0.54 8.66
C ALA A 20 -4.59 1.76 9.40
N ALA A 21 -3.27 1.92 9.40
CA ALA A 21 -2.63 3.11 9.93
C ALA A 21 -3.08 4.38 9.16
N PRO A 22 -3.12 5.55 9.80
CA PRO A 22 -3.45 6.80 9.12
C PRO A 22 -2.50 7.07 7.96
N VAL A 23 -3.05 7.54 6.84
CA VAL A 23 -2.23 7.92 5.68
C VAL A 23 -1.35 9.12 6.00
N LYS A 24 -0.06 9.03 5.62
CA LYS A 24 0.88 10.17 5.76
C LYS A 24 0.79 11.05 4.52
N ARG A 25 0.08 12.18 4.64
CA ARG A 25 -0.01 13.18 3.56
C ARG A 25 1.27 14.01 3.47
N LEU A 26 1.87 14.05 2.28
CA LEU A 26 2.95 14.99 1.98
C LEU A 26 2.38 16.42 1.91
N LYS A 27 3.09 17.40 2.48
CA LYS A 27 2.65 18.80 2.55
C LYS A 27 3.71 19.73 1.98
N GLY A 28 3.32 20.67 1.13
CA GLY A 28 4.25 21.60 0.48
C GLY A 28 5.17 20.92 -0.53
N VAL A 29 6.19 21.64 -0.98
CA VAL A 29 7.14 21.14 -1.98
C VAL A 29 7.96 19.98 -1.40
N GLN A 30 7.99 18.87 -2.12
CA GLN A 30 8.80 17.70 -1.77
C GLN A 30 9.91 17.53 -2.80
N LYS A 31 11.10 17.18 -2.32
CA LYS A 31 12.21 16.67 -3.13
C LYS A 31 12.41 15.20 -2.77
N ALA A 32 12.57 14.36 -3.79
CA ALA A 32 12.76 12.93 -3.67
C ALA A 32 13.68 12.48 -4.81
N ASP A 33 14.40 11.39 -4.59
CA ASP A 33 15.22 10.77 -5.64
C ASP A 33 14.31 10.02 -6.63
N TYR A 34 13.22 9.44 -6.13
CA TYR A 34 12.20 8.77 -6.92
C TYR A 34 10.80 9.13 -6.43
N ALA A 35 9.86 9.33 -7.37
CA ALA A 35 8.44 9.49 -7.09
C ALA A 35 7.65 8.39 -7.82
N VAL A 36 6.88 7.60 -7.08
CA VAL A 36 6.05 6.51 -7.59
C VAL A 36 4.59 6.95 -7.65
N LEU A 37 4.08 7.13 -8.86
CA LEU A 37 2.69 7.56 -9.07
C LEU A 37 1.76 6.34 -9.14
N GLY A 38 1.05 6.09 -8.05
CA GLY A 38 0.05 5.03 -7.92
C GLY A 38 0.48 3.92 -6.95
N ALA A 39 -0.32 3.68 -5.90
CA ALA A 39 -0.01 2.71 -4.84
C ALA A 39 -0.73 1.36 -5.02
N GLY A 40 -0.84 0.90 -6.28
CA GLY A 40 -1.29 -0.46 -6.60
C GLY A 40 -0.15 -1.48 -6.47
N PHE A 41 -0.40 -2.73 -6.85
CA PHE A 41 0.60 -3.80 -6.80
C PHE A 41 1.93 -3.42 -7.47
N ALA A 42 1.87 -2.94 -8.73
CA ALA A 42 3.06 -2.59 -9.49
C ALA A 42 3.84 -1.42 -8.87
N GLY A 43 3.14 -0.37 -8.42
CA GLY A 43 3.79 0.79 -7.81
C GLY A 43 4.47 0.44 -6.49
N LEU A 44 3.81 -0.32 -5.62
CA LEU A 44 4.40 -0.77 -4.35
C LEU A 44 5.58 -1.73 -4.58
N ALA A 45 5.49 -2.64 -5.57
CA ALA A 45 6.59 -3.51 -5.94
C ALA A 45 7.80 -2.73 -6.46
N ALA A 46 7.57 -1.70 -7.29
CA ALA A 46 8.62 -0.82 -7.79
C ALA A 46 9.27 -0.02 -6.65
N ALA A 47 8.48 0.61 -5.78
CA ALA A 47 8.98 1.34 -4.61
C ALA A 47 9.85 0.46 -3.71
N ARG A 48 9.42 -0.79 -3.48
CA ARG A 48 10.18 -1.77 -2.70
C ARG A 48 11.51 -2.12 -3.36
N ARG A 49 11.51 -2.45 -4.66
CA ARG A 49 12.74 -2.78 -5.40
C ARG A 49 13.72 -1.60 -5.40
N LEU A 50 13.22 -0.37 -5.59
CA LEU A 50 14.04 0.84 -5.49
C LEU A 50 14.68 0.97 -4.10
N ALA A 51 13.94 0.75 -3.03
CA ALA A 51 14.46 0.84 -1.66
C ALA A 51 15.51 -0.25 -1.35
N GLU A 52 15.34 -1.45 -1.91
CA GLU A 52 16.31 -2.55 -1.76
C GLU A 52 17.63 -2.26 -2.52
N HIS A 53 17.55 -1.66 -3.70
CA HIS A 53 18.75 -1.33 -4.51
C HIS A 53 19.41 0.00 -4.14
N HIS A 54 18.64 0.94 -3.61
CA HIS A 54 19.10 2.26 -3.20
C HIS A 54 18.64 2.56 -1.78
N PRO A 55 19.30 1.99 -0.75
CA PRO A 55 18.86 2.09 0.64
C PRO A 55 18.77 3.53 1.17
N GLU A 56 19.60 4.43 0.62
CA GLU A 56 19.66 5.83 1.01
C GLU A 56 18.71 6.73 0.20
N ALA A 57 18.07 6.19 -0.84
CA ALA A 57 17.19 6.98 -1.70
C ALA A 57 15.89 7.33 -0.99
N ARG A 58 15.51 8.60 -1.06
CA ARG A 58 14.20 9.07 -0.67
C ARG A 58 13.20 8.75 -1.78
N ILE A 59 12.34 7.77 -1.53
CA ILE A 59 11.27 7.35 -2.43
C ILE A 59 9.93 7.86 -1.88
N VAL A 60 9.13 8.51 -2.73
CA VAL A 60 7.79 9.05 -2.37
C VAL A 60 6.68 8.50 -3.23
#